data_AF-A0A2D5ZK07-F1
#
_entry.id   AF-A0A2D5ZK07-F1
#
_cell.length_a   1.000
_cell.length_b   1.000
_cell.length_c   1.000
_cell.angle_alpha   90.00
_cell.angle_beta   90.00
_cell.angle_gamma   90.00
#
_symmetry.space_group_name_H-M   'P 1'
#
loop_
_entity.id
_entity.type
_entity.pdbx_description
1 polymer ?
#
loop_
_entity_poly.entity_id
_entity_poly.type
_entity_poly.pdbx_seq_one_letter_code
_entity_poly.pdbx_strand_id
1 'polypeptide(L)'
;MPTCRFSYRTEPAGDGKVRVRCRVRQEDVPAGFRMRVPVEIDFGNNRYALLRVTVTGADSQFELPLMPAEPKELLFNVFESVLHEVKNEKWHDQ
;
A
#
# COMPACT_ATOMS: atom_id res chain seq x y z
N MET A 1 19.26 6.62 -3.54
CA MET A 1 18.32 6.08 -2.52
C MET A 1 17.20 5.45 -3.30
N PRO A 2 16.81 4.19 -3.01
CA PRO A 2 15.78 3.54 -3.81
C PRO A 2 14.46 4.33 -3.71
N THR A 3 13.82 4.52 -4.85
CA THR A 3 12.53 5.23 -4.94
C THR A 3 11.43 4.19 -5.03
N CYS A 4 10.39 4.38 -4.24
CA CYS A 4 9.21 3.53 -4.18
C CYS A 4 7.99 4.32 -4.66
N ARG A 5 7.27 3.81 -5.65
CA ARG A 5 5.98 4.33 -6.10
C ARG A 5 4.88 3.45 -5.56
N PHE A 6 3.96 4.04 -4.79
CA PHE A 6 2.82 3.34 -4.22
C PHE A 6 1.53 3.83 -4.87
N SER A 7 0.67 2.89 -5.25
CA SER A 7 -0.70 3.17 -5.70
C SER A 7 -1.65 2.12 -5.17
N TYR A 8 -2.91 2.48 -5.04
CA TYR A 8 -3.97 1.56 -4.65
C TYR A 8 -5.28 1.90 -5.33
N ARG A 9 -6.20 0.93 -5.35
CA ARG A 9 -7.58 1.12 -5.78
C ARG A 9 -8.55 0.35 -4.89
N THR A 10 -9.78 0.85 -4.78
CA THR A 10 -10.86 0.29 -3.98
C THR A 10 -11.95 -0.27 -4.89
N GLU A 11 -12.51 -1.41 -4.51
CA GLU A 11 -13.64 -2.07 -5.19
C GLU A 11 -14.63 -2.57 -4.13
N PRO A 12 -15.96 -2.36 -4.28
CA PRO A 12 -16.95 -2.96 -3.40
C PRO A 12 -16.83 -4.50 -3.40
N ALA A 13 -16.87 -5.13 -2.23
CA ALA A 13 -16.73 -6.59 -2.08
C ALA A 13 -18.00 -7.30 -1.58
N GLY A 14 -19.12 -6.58 -1.44
CA GLY A 14 -20.35 -7.08 -0.84
C GLY A 14 -20.40 -6.87 0.67
N ASP A 15 -21.60 -6.94 1.27
CA ASP A 15 -21.84 -6.83 2.72
C ASP A 15 -21.22 -5.58 3.40
N GLY A 16 -21.16 -4.46 2.67
CA GLY A 16 -20.53 -3.23 3.14
C GLY A 16 -18.99 -3.29 3.25
N LYS A 17 -18.36 -4.39 2.79
CA LYS A 17 -16.91 -4.56 2.77
C LYS A 17 -16.29 -3.99 1.51
N VAL A 18 -15.03 -3.60 1.63
CA VAL A 18 -14.24 -3.02 0.53
C VAL A 18 -12.98 -3.86 0.31
N ARG A 19 -12.72 -4.20 -0.96
CA ARG A 19 -11.46 -4.80 -1.40
C ARG A 19 -10.50 -3.68 -1.76
N VAL A 20 -9.27 -3.75 -1.25
CA VAL A 20 -8.22 -2.80 -1.56
C VAL A 20 -7.07 -3.53 -2.23
N ARG A 21 -6.79 -3.16 -3.49
CA ARG A 21 -5.64 -3.66 -4.25
C ARG A 21 -4.54 -2.62 -4.22
N CYS A 22 -3.34 -3.04 -3.87
CA CYS A 22 -2.16 -2.19 -3.78
C CYS A 22 -1.13 -2.60 -4.83
N ARG A 23 -0.35 -1.62 -5.31
CA ARG A 23 0.79 -1.80 -6.20
C ARG A 23 1.95 -0.99 -5.67
N VAL A 24 3.12 -1.62 -5.64
CA VAL A 24 4.39 -1.02 -5.27
C VAL A 24 5.37 -1.25 -6.40
N ARG A 25 5.97 -0.17 -6.91
CA ARG A 25 7.08 -0.20 -7.86
C ARG A 25 8.32 0.37 -7.21
N GLN A 26 9.44 -0.33 -7.32
CA GLN A 26 10.71 0.04 -6.72
C GLN A 26 11.77 0.13 -7.81
N GLU A 27 12.49 1.24 -7.79
CA GLU A 27 13.65 1.50 -8.66
C GLU A 27 14.94 1.21 -7.85
N ASP A 28 16.00 0.76 -8.52
CA ASP A 28 17.32 0.48 -7.91
C ASP A 28 17.33 -0.59 -6.79
N VAL A 29 16.42 -1.57 -6.84
CA VAL A 29 16.41 -2.71 -5.90
C VAL A 29 16.85 -4.03 -6.57
N PRO A 30 17.61 -4.90 -5.87
CA PRO A 30 17.90 -6.25 -6.36
C PRO A 30 16.61 -7.08 -6.58
N ALA A 31 16.63 -8.02 -7.51
CA ALA A 31 15.47 -8.86 -7.84
C ALA A 31 14.85 -9.61 -6.64
N GLY A 32 15.68 -9.98 -5.66
CA GLY A 32 15.27 -10.66 -4.43
C GLY A 32 15.00 -9.74 -3.24
N PHE A 33 15.02 -8.41 -3.43
CA PHE A 33 14.82 -7.46 -2.34
C PHE A 33 13.45 -7.65 -1.69
N ARG A 34 13.40 -7.64 -0.36
CA ARG A 34 12.18 -7.85 0.42
C ARG A 34 12.12 -6.86 1.56
N MET A 35 10.96 -6.24 1.75
CA MET A 35 10.71 -5.33 2.87
C MET A 35 9.37 -5.64 3.53
N ARG A 36 9.34 -5.56 4.87
CA ARG A 36 8.10 -5.51 5.65
C ARG A 36 7.81 -4.05 5.98
N VAL A 37 6.67 -3.57 5.50
CA VAL A 37 6.37 -2.13 5.47
C VAL A 37 5.06 -1.87 6.20
N PRO A 38 5.01 -0.91 7.11
CA PRO A 38 3.74 -0.49 7.67
C PRO A 38 2.91 0.26 6.63
N VAL A 39 1.61 0.00 6.61
CA VAL A 39 0.61 0.75 5.87
C VAL A 39 -0.43 1.22 6.89
N GLU A 40 -0.50 2.53 7.09
CA GLU A 40 -1.59 3.13 7.84
C GLU A 40 -2.79 3.32 6.92
N ILE A 41 -3.98 3.04 7.45
CA ILE A 41 -5.25 3.15 6.77
C ILE A 41 -6.11 4.10 7.58
N ASP A 42 -6.49 5.22 6.98
CA ASP A 42 -7.44 6.16 7.58
C ASP A 42 -8.85 5.89 7.04
N PHE A 43 -9.80 5.59 7.94
CA PHE A 43 -11.23 5.45 7.62
C PHE A 43 -12.04 6.72 7.91
N GLY A 44 -11.36 7.83 8.19
CA GLY A 44 -11.90 9.08 8.68
C GLY A 44 -12.45 8.99 10.10
N ASN A 45 -12.84 10.15 10.64
CA ASN A 45 -13.42 10.28 11.98
C ASN A 45 -12.50 9.70 13.07
N ASN A 46 -11.19 9.91 12.93
CA ASN A 46 -10.17 9.44 13.87
C ASN A 46 -10.13 7.91 14.05
N ARG A 47 -10.50 7.16 12.99
CA ARG A 47 -10.45 5.69 12.96
C ARG A 47 -9.34 5.24 12.03
N TYR A 48 -8.33 4.60 12.61
CA TYR A 48 -7.15 4.15 11.88
C TYR A 48 -6.92 2.65 12.07
N ALA A 49 -6.27 2.03 11.09
CA ALA A 49 -5.67 0.72 11.23
C ALA A 49 -4.22 0.76 10.74
N LEU A 50 -3.37 -0.04 11.36
CA LEU A 50 -1.97 -0.20 10.95
C LEU A 50 -1.73 -1.66 10.57
N LEU A 51 -1.40 -1.90 9.30
CA LEU A 51 -1.06 -3.22 8.79
C LEU A 51 0.42 -3.29 8.42
N ARG A 52 0.99 -4.50 8.41
CA ARG A 52 2.32 -4.74 7.84
C ARG A 52 2.19 -5.62 6.61
N VAL A 53 2.73 -5.13 5.50
CA VAL A 53 2.71 -5.82 4.21
C VAL A 53 4.13 -6.24 3.83
N THR A 54 4.25 -7.34 3.08
CA THR A 54 5.54 -7.76 2.52
C THR A 54 5.56 -7.38 1.05
N VAL A 55 6.57 -6.60 0.66
CA VAL A 55 6.84 -6.22 -0.73
C VAL A 55 8.08 -6.99 -1.19
N THR A 56 8.04 -7.56 -2.40
CA THR A 56 9.14 -8.37 -2.96
C THR A 56 9.48 -7.93 -4.38
N GLY A 57 10.76 -7.64 -4.63
CA GLY A 57 11.26 -7.28 -5.95
C GLY A 57 10.81 -5.90 -6.44
N ALA A 58 11.02 -5.64 -7.73
CA ALA A 58 10.83 -4.32 -8.32
C ALA A 58 9.36 -3.95 -8.60
N ASP A 59 8.47 -4.92 -8.85
CA ASP A 59 7.03 -4.70 -9.01
C ASP A 59 6.28 -5.71 -8.14
N SER A 60 5.38 -5.23 -7.30
CA SER A 60 4.60 -6.03 -6.37
C SER A 60 3.15 -5.59 -6.40
N GLN A 61 2.23 -6.55 -6.49
CA GLN A 61 0.80 -6.33 -6.31
C GLN A 61 0.27 -7.26 -5.21
N PHE A 62 -0.58 -6.73 -4.35
CA PHE A 62 -1.16 -7.48 -3.24
C PHE A 62 -2.52 -6.90 -2.82
N GLU A 63 -3.33 -7.73 -2.16
CA GLU A 63 -4.58 -7.30 -1.54
C GLU A 63 -4.37 -7.13 -0.04
N LEU A 64 -4.98 -6.08 0.53
CA LEU A 64 -5.15 -5.98 1.98
C LEU A 64 -6.32 -6.88 2.42
N PRO A 65 -6.43 -7.24 3.71
CA PRO A 65 -7.64 -7.85 4.25
C PRO A 65 -8.90 -7.08 3.85
N LEU A 66 -10.05 -7.74 3.76
CA LEU A 66 -11.30 -7.04 3.46
C LEU A 66 -11.56 -5.96 4.50
N MET A 67 -11.74 -4.73 4.02
CA MET A 67 -11.90 -3.56 4.87
C MET A 67 -13.36 -3.40 5.28
N PRO A 68 -13.62 -2.98 6.53
CA PRO A 68 -14.98 -2.79 7.05
C PRO A 68 -15.66 -1.52 6.52
N ALA A 69 -14.90 -0.65 5.85
CA ALA A 69 -15.36 0.58 5.23
C ALA A 69 -14.36 1.00 4.13
N GLU A 70 -14.79 1.91 3.26
CA GLU A 70 -13.88 2.51 2.28
C GLU A 70 -12.84 3.40 2.98
N PRO A 71 -11.53 3.19 2.71
CA PRO A 71 -10.50 4.05 3.26
C PRO A 71 -10.54 5.43 2.59
N LYS A 72 -10.29 6.48 3.39
CA LYS A 72 -10.04 7.82 2.88
C LYS A 72 -8.63 7.97 2.34
N GLU A 73 -7.67 7.32 3.01
CA GLU A 73 -6.27 7.39 2.65
C GLU A 73 -5.52 6.14 3.12
N LEU A 74 -4.52 5.73 2.33
CA LEU A 74 -3.51 4.74 2.70
C LEU A 74 -2.14 5.41 2.67
N LEU A 75 -1.42 5.39 3.80
CA LEU A 75 -0.06 5.88 3.91
C LEU A 75 0.92 4.69 3.97
N PHE A 76 1.66 4.49 2.88
CA PHE A 76 2.67 3.45 2.77
C PHE A 76 4.00 3.90 3.41
N ASN A 77 4.63 3.01 4.16
CA ASN A 77 5.88 3.26 4.89
C ASN A 77 5.76 4.41 5.91
N VAL A 78 4.62 4.48 6.61
CA VAL A 78 4.43 5.43 7.71
C VAL A 78 5.57 5.30 8.74
N PHE A 79 5.95 6.43 9.34
CA PHE A 79 7.11 6.59 10.24
C PHE A 79 8.48 6.46 9.59
N GLU A 80 8.58 6.45 8.25
CA GLU A 80 9.84 6.23 7.53
C GLU A 80 10.55 4.94 7.99
N SER A 81 9.74 3.92 8.32
CA SER A 81 10.21 2.66 8.92
C SER A 81 11.19 1.88 8.05
N VAL A 82 11.30 2.25 6.76
CA VAL A 82 12.29 1.78 5.80
C VAL A 82 12.87 2.99 5.06
N LEU A 83 14.20 3.03 4.90
CA LEU A 83 14.94 4.09 4.20
C LEU A 83 14.64 4.11 2.69
N HIS A 84 13.52 4.68 2.29
CA HIS A 84 13.13 4.89 0.89
C HIS A 84 12.44 6.25 0.70
N GLU A 85 12.64 6.84 -0.49
CA GLU A 85 11.78 7.93 -0.95
C GLU A 85 10.45 7.33 -1.44
N VAL A 86 9.31 7.75 -0.89
CA VAL A 86 7.98 7.27 -1.29
C VAL A 86 7.28 8.32 -2.15
N LYS A 87 6.82 7.91 -3.33
CA LYS A 87 6.01 8.71 -4.26
C LYS A 87 4.63 8.07 -4.41
N ASN A 88 3.57 8.79 -4.09
CA ASN A 88 2.22 8.34 -4.36
C ASN A 88 1.87 8.62 -5.84
N GLU A 89 1.32 7.63 -6.53
CA GLU A 89 0.85 7.77 -7.91
C GLU A 89 -0.59 7.27 -8.06
N LYS A 90 -1.28 7.76 -9.10
CA LYS A 90 -2.60 7.25 -9.44
C LYS A 90 -2.45 5.85 -10.01
N TRP A 91 -3.41 4.98 -9.70
CA TRP A 91 -3.49 3.69 -10.37
C TRP A 91 -3.79 3.89 -11.86
N HIS A 92 -2.96 3.31 -12.72
CA HIS A 92 -3.18 3.24 -14.15
C HIS A 92 -3.25 1.77 -14.58
N ASP A 93 -4.31 1.42 -15.30
CA ASP A 93 -4.38 0.15 -16.02
C ASP A 93 -3.37 0.22 -17.18
N GLN A 94 -2.47 -0.75 -17.23
CA GLN A 94 -1.46 -0.89 -18.29
C GLN A 94 -2.07 -1.54 -19.53
#